data_AF-A0A078KUR7-F1
#
_entry.id   AF-A0A078KUR7-F1
#
_cell.length_a   1.000
_cell.length_b   1.000
_cell.length_c   1.000
_cell.angle_alpha   90.00
_cell.angle_beta   90.00
_cell.angle_gamma   90.00
#
_symmetry.space_group_name_H-M   'P 1'
#
loop_
_entity.id
_entity.type
_entity.pdbx_description
1 polymer ?
#
loop_
_entity_poly.entity_id
_entity_poly.type
_entity_poly.pdbx_seq_one_letter_code
_entity_poly.pdbx_strand_id
1 'polypeptide(L)'
;MNPYEIYRKQDLETSNKQELVGKLFNEASVSLRRAILEIEKKDYLSANENIKKAEVIVKTLNNSLDMQYEISVQLRRLYNYMNRRMIEGNVKKDPKILSEISEMLSGLRDTWFEAIKRSRKMQSN
;
A
#
# COMPACT_ATOMS: atom_id res chain seq x y z
N MET A 1 14.82 34.52 -7.07
CA MET A 1 14.08 33.25 -7.05
C MET A 1 12.61 33.59 -7.28
N ASN A 2 11.99 33.08 -8.35
CA ASN A 2 10.63 33.49 -8.75
C ASN A 2 9.59 32.75 -7.86
N PRO A 3 8.70 33.46 -7.14
CA PRO A 3 7.67 32.83 -6.31
C PRO A 3 6.82 31.78 -7.06
N TYR A 4 6.51 32.01 -8.34
CA TYR A 4 5.76 31.06 -9.18
C TYR A 4 6.48 29.74 -9.42
N GLU A 5 7.82 29.75 -9.51
CA GLU A 5 8.62 28.53 -9.66
C GLU A 5 8.66 27.71 -8.36
N ILE A 6 8.65 28.38 -7.20
CA ILE A 6 8.59 27.73 -5.89
C ILE A 6 7.24 27.03 -5.70
N TYR A 7 6.13 27.72 -5.99
CA TYR A 7 4.78 27.14 -5.91
C TYR A 7 4.61 25.95 -6.85
N ARG A 8 5.04 26.07 -8.11
CA ARG A 8 4.98 24.97 -9.09
C ARG A 8 5.78 23.75 -8.62
N LYS A 9 6.97 23.96 -8.05
CA LYS A 9 7.82 22.87 -7.56
C LYS A 9 7.19 22.14 -6.36
N GLN A 10 6.63 22.88 -5.40
CA GLN A 10 5.97 22.30 -4.23
C GLN A 10 4.74 21.46 -4.61
N ASP A 11 3.93 21.93 -5.57
CA ASP A 11 2.77 21.21 -6.06
C ASP A 11 3.15 19.89 -6.77
N LEU A 12 4.18 19.96 -7.64
CA LEU A 12 4.73 18.77 -8.31
C LEU A 12 5.29 17.75 -7.30
N GLU A 13 6.05 18.20 -6.30
CA GLU A 13 6.59 17.32 -5.26
C GLU A 13 5.48 16.67 -4.41
N THR A 14 4.41 17.40 -4.13
CA THR A 14 3.26 16.90 -3.36
C THR A 14 2.47 15.86 -4.17
N SER A 15 2.21 16.14 -5.44
CA SER A 15 1.59 15.19 -6.36
C SER A 15 2.40 13.90 -6.47
N ASN A 16 3.73 13.99 -6.55
CA ASN A 16 4.62 12.82 -6.60
C ASN A 16 4.53 11.95 -5.32
N LYS A 17 4.44 12.57 -4.15
CA LYS A 17 4.30 11.84 -2.87
C LYS A 17 2.95 11.11 -2.77
N GLN A 18 1.87 11.76 -3.19
CA GLN A 18 0.54 11.16 -3.18
C GLN A 18 0.46 9.95 -4.12
N GLU A 19 1.02 10.07 -5.33
CA GLU A 19 1.06 8.95 -6.28
C GLU A 19 1.95 7.80 -5.81
N LEU A 20 3.04 8.10 -5.08
CA LEU A 20 3.92 7.07 -4.50
C LEU A 20 3.16 6.15 -3.53
N VAL A 21 2.29 6.70 -2.67
CA VAL A 21 1.48 5.89 -1.74
C VAL A 21 0.58 4.92 -2.50
N GLY A 22 -0.11 5.38 -3.56
CA GLY A 22 -0.93 4.51 -4.42
C GLY A 22 -0.10 3.40 -5.09
N LYS A 23 1.11 3.73 -5.57
CA LYS A 23 2.03 2.74 -6.16
C LYS A 23 2.51 1.71 -5.13
N LEU A 24 2.73 2.10 -3.88
CA LEU A 24 3.10 1.18 -2.80
C LEU A 24 1.99 0.17 -2.51
N PHE A 25 0.73 0.60 -2.41
CA PHE A 25 -0.39 -0.34 -2.26
C PHE A 25 -0.47 -1.32 -3.42
N ASN A 26 -0.30 -0.83 -4.65
CA ASN A 26 -0.29 -1.67 -5.84
C ASN A 26 0.84 -2.72 -5.81
N GLU A 27 2.06 -2.29 -5.47
CA GLU A 27 3.23 -3.17 -5.43
C GLU A 27 3.10 -4.25 -4.36
N ALA A 28 2.55 -3.90 -3.18
CA ALA A 28 2.27 -4.88 -2.14
C ALA A 28 1.23 -5.92 -2.61
N SER A 29 0.13 -5.48 -3.24
CA SER A 29 -0.89 -6.38 -3.78
C SER A 29 -0.32 -7.31 -4.86
N VAL A 30 0.43 -6.76 -5.83
CA VAL A 30 1.07 -7.55 -6.90
C VAL A 30 2.07 -8.56 -6.33
N SER A 31 2.84 -8.18 -5.30
CA SER A 31 3.77 -9.09 -4.63
C SER A 31 3.02 -10.27 -3.99
N LEU A 32 1.89 -10.03 -3.33
CA LEU A 32 1.07 -11.13 -2.78
C LEU A 32 0.46 -12.03 -3.87
N ARG A 33 0.02 -11.46 -5.00
CA ARG A 33 -0.44 -12.28 -6.14
C ARG A 33 0.67 -13.16 -6.70
N ARG A 34 1.90 -12.65 -6.79
CA ARG A 34 3.07 -13.46 -7.16
C ARG A 34 3.33 -14.56 -6.14
N ALA A 35 3.28 -14.25 -4.85
CA ALA A 35 3.46 -15.24 -3.80
C ALA A 35 2.45 -16.39 -3.87
N ILE A 36 1.19 -16.09 -4.22
CA ILE A 36 0.14 -17.11 -4.43
C ILE A 36 0.53 -18.07 -5.56
N LEU A 37 0.96 -17.53 -6.72
CA LEU A 37 1.42 -18.35 -7.84
C LEU A 37 2.64 -19.20 -7.49
N GLU A 38 3.58 -18.68 -6.70
CA GLU A 38 4.74 -19.44 -6.25
C GLU A 38 4.37 -20.54 -5.24
N ILE A 39 3.38 -20.31 -4.37
CA ILE A 39 2.81 -21.35 -3.49
C ILE A 39 2.21 -22.50 -4.32
N GLU A 40 1.46 -22.18 -5.38
CA GLU A 40 0.86 -23.19 -6.27
C GLU A 40 1.92 -24.07 -6.95
N LYS A 41 3.04 -23.46 -7.34
CA LYS A 41 4.22 -24.17 -7.89
C LYS A 41 5.05 -24.89 -6.83
N LYS A 42 4.71 -24.75 -5.54
CA LYS A 42 5.49 -25.21 -4.38
C LYS A 42 6.89 -24.59 -4.27
N ASP A 43 7.12 -23.43 -4.90
CA ASP A 43 8.31 -22.62 -4.68
C ASP A 43 8.12 -21.72 -3.45
N TYR A 44 8.35 -22.32 -2.28
CA TYR A 44 8.13 -21.65 -1.01
C TYR A 44 9.18 -20.58 -0.68
N LEU A 45 10.36 -20.65 -1.30
CA LEU A 45 11.40 -19.62 -1.12
C LEU A 45 10.97 -18.35 -1.83
N SER A 46 10.63 -18.44 -3.12
CA SER A 46 10.14 -17.31 -3.91
C SER A 46 8.84 -16.75 -3.36
N ALA A 47 7.93 -17.60 -2.87
CA ALA A 47 6.72 -17.16 -2.19
C ALA A 47 7.04 -16.31 -0.95
N ASN A 48 7.92 -16.80 -0.08
CA ASN A 48 8.32 -16.11 1.14
C ASN A 48 9.00 -14.76 0.86
N GLU A 49 9.84 -14.67 -0.18
CA GLU A 49 10.46 -13.40 -0.60
C GLU A 49 9.42 -12.36 -1.02
N ASN A 50 8.44 -12.77 -1.83
CA ASN A 50 7.35 -11.88 -2.27
C ASN A 50 6.46 -11.45 -1.09
N ILE A 51 6.18 -12.33 -0.13
CA ILE A 51 5.40 -11.98 1.07
C ILE A 51 6.16 -10.98 1.94
N LYS A 52 7.45 -11.23 2.21
CA LYS A 52 8.29 -10.28 2.98
C LYS A 52 8.35 -8.91 2.33
N LYS A 53 8.39 -8.85 0.99
CA LYS A 53 8.33 -7.58 0.26
C LYS A 53 7.02 -6.83 0.54
N ALA A 54 5.88 -7.51 0.50
CA ALA A 54 4.60 -6.92 0.85
C ALA A 54 4.55 -6.44 2.33
N GLU A 55 5.07 -7.25 3.26
CA GLU A 55 5.18 -6.88 4.69
C GLU A 55 6.00 -5.60 4.90
N VAL A 56 7.16 -5.48 4.23
CA VAL A 56 8.01 -4.28 4.30
C VAL A 56 7.28 -3.05 3.80
N ILE A 57 6.54 -3.16 2.69
CA ILE A 57 5.76 -2.04 2.15
C ILE A 57 4.66 -1.63 3.13
N VAL A 58 3.87 -2.58 3.66
CA VAL A 58 2.79 -2.27 4.61
C VAL A 58 3.34 -1.67 5.90
N LYS A 59 4.48 -2.17 6.40
CA LYS A 59 5.18 -1.58 7.55
C LYS A 59 5.65 -0.15 7.27
N THR A 60 6.14 0.12 6.06
CA THR A 60 6.55 1.46 5.65
C THR A 60 5.37 2.42 5.64
N LEU A 61 4.25 2.01 5.03
CA LEU A 61 3.00 2.79 5.03
C LEU A 61 2.47 3.06 6.44
N ASN A 62 2.56 2.08 7.34
CA ASN A 62 2.17 2.23 8.74
C ASN A 62 3.06 3.22 9.50
N ASN A 63 4.37 3.18 9.25
CA ASN A 63 5.33 4.10 9.85
C ASN A 63 5.19 5.53 9.32
N SER A 64 4.68 5.71 8.10
CA SER A 64 4.46 7.03 7.51
C SER A 64 3.14 7.71 7.91
N LEU A 65 2.30 7.04 8.72
CA LEU A 65 1.03 7.63 9.17
C LEU A 65 1.27 8.81 10.12
N ASP A 66 0.64 9.95 9.82
CA ASP A 66 0.53 11.06 10.77
C ASP A 66 -0.54 10.75 11.81
N MET A 67 -0.10 10.53 13.05
CA MET A 67 -0.97 10.09 14.15
C MET A 67 -1.82 11.19 14.78
N GLN A 68 -1.71 12.43 14.30
CA GLN A 68 -2.61 13.51 14.69
C GLN A 68 -4.03 13.33 14.14
N TYR A 69 -4.18 12.57 13.04
CA TYR A 69 -5.47 12.31 12.42
C TYR A 69 -6.11 11.01 12.95
N GLU A 70 -7.40 11.07 13.28
CA GLU A 70 -8.16 9.92 13.80
C GLU A 70 -8.15 8.71 12.85
N ILE A 71 -8.24 8.95 11.54
CA ILE A 71 -8.19 7.90 10.51
C ILE A 71 -6.88 7.08 10.56
N SER A 72 -5.78 7.68 11.02
CA SER A 72 -4.50 6.99 11.14
C SER A 72 -4.54 5.88 12.18
N VAL A 73 -5.35 6.00 13.23
CA VAL A 73 -5.57 4.92 14.21
C VAL A 73 -6.25 3.73 13.55
N GLN A 74 -7.24 3.99 12.68
CA GLN A 74 -7.96 2.94 11.96
C GLN A 74 -7.07 2.25 10.92
N LEU A 75 -6.30 3.04 10.15
CA LEU A 75 -5.34 2.51 9.19
C LEU A 75 -4.23 1.68 9.86
N ARG A 76 -3.71 2.12 11.01
CA ARG A 76 -2.72 1.37 11.78
C ARG A 76 -3.24 0.00 12.23
N ARG A 77 -4.49 -0.07 12.70
CA ARG A 77 -5.15 -1.34 13.06
C ARG A 77 -5.26 -2.25 11.85
N LEU A 78 -5.67 -1.70 10.70
CA LEU A 78 -5.79 -2.44 9.45
C LEU A 78 -4.44 -2.99 8.97
N TYR A 79 -3.39 -2.17 8.95
CA TYR A 79 -2.04 -2.58 8.55
C TYR A 79 -1.43 -3.62 9.50
N ASN A 80 -1.71 -3.52 10.80
CA ASN A 80 -1.28 -4.54 11.76
C ASN A 80 -2.00 -5.88 11.53
N TYR A 81 -3.31 -5.83 11.23
CA TYR A 81 -4.07 -7.02 10.85
C TYR A 81 -3.49 -7.67 9.58
N MET A 82 -3.28 -6.88 8.52
CA MET A 82 -2.71 -7.36 7.26
C MET A 82 -1.35 -8.04 7.46
N ASN A 83 -0.43 -7.43 8.23
CA ASN A 83 0.87 -8.02 8.51
C ASN A 83 0.73 -9.37 9.24
N ARG A 84 -0.11 -9.46 10.28
CA ARG A 84 -0.35 -10.72 11.00
C ARG A 84 -0.88 -11.81 10.06
N ARG A 85 -1.80 -11.46 9.17
CA ARG A 85 -2.38 -12.40 8.21
C ARG A 85 -1.40 -12.82 7.13
N MET A 86 -0.54 -11.93 6.64
CA MET A 86 0.53 -12.28 5.70
C MET A 86 1.50 -13.30 6.32
N ILE A 87 1.90 -13.11 7.58
CA ILE A 87 2.74 -14.06 8.32
C ILE A 87 2.03 -15.41 8.43
N GLU A 88 0.74 -15.42 8.81
CA GLU A 88 -0.05 -16.65 8.90
C GLU A 88 -0.17 -17.38 7.56
N GLY A 89 -0.48 -16.65 6.48
CA GLY A 89 -0.56 -17.18 5.12
C GLY A 89 0.79 -17.74 4.65
N ASN A 90 1.90 -17.10 5.02
CA ASN A 90 3.24 -17.60 4.72
C ASN A 90 3.57 -18.88 5.51
N VAL A 91 3.27 -18.94 6.80
CA VAL A 91 3.55 -20.13 7.63
C VAL A 91 2.71 -21.32 7.15
N LYS A 92 1.42 -21.11 6.90
CA LYS A 92 0.49 -22.15 6.47
C LYS A 92 0.55 -22.48 4.97
N LYS A 93 1.27 -21.66 4.19
CA LYS A 93 1.24 -21.68 2.72
C LYS A 93 -0.21 -21.63 2.18
N ASP A 94 -1.03 -20.79 2.79
CA ASP A 94 -2.45 -20.67 2.46
C ASP A 94 -2.69 -19.50 1.48
N PRO A 95 -2.95 -19.79 0.18
CA PRO A 95 -3.17 -18.76 -0.82
C PRO A 95 -4.45 -17.95 -0.56
N LYS A 96 -5.45 -18.50 0.14
CA LYS A 96 -6.70 -17.78 0.42
C LYS A 96 -6.46 -16.59 1.35
N ILE A 97 -5.62 -16.78 2.37
CA ILE A 97 -5.22 -15.71 3.29
C ILE A 97 -4.51 -14.59 2.52
N LEU A 98 -3.58 -14.95 1.63
CA LEU A 98 -2.84 -13.96 0.84
C LEU A 98 -3.73 -13.24 -0.18
N SER A 99 -4.73 -13.92 -0.75
CA SER A 99 -5.71 -13.33 -1.67
C SER A 99 -6.55 -12.27 -0.97
N GLU A 100 -7.07 -12.58 0.22
CA GLU A 100 -7.82 -11.63 1.07
C GLU A 100 -7.02 -10.33 1.26
N ILE A 101 -5.76 -10.44 1.66
CA ILE A 101 -4.92 -9.25 1.90
C ILE A 101 -4.58 -8.52 0.59
N SER A 102 -4.32 -9.25 -0.49
CA SER A 102 -4.10 -8.67 -1.83
C SER A 102 -5.29 -7.84 -2.30
N GLU A 103 -6.52 -8.31 -2.08
CA GLU A 103 -7.76 -7.62 -2.42
C GLU A 103 -7.96 -6.37 -1.56
N MET A 104 -7.72 -6.46 -0.25
CA MET A 104 -7.79 -5.30 0.64
C MET A 104 -6.79 -4.20 0.23
N LEU A 105 -5.56 -4.57 -0.13
CA LEU A 105 -4.54 -3.63 -0.64
C LEU A 105 -4.97 -2.99 -1.97
N SER A 106 -5.59 -3.77 -2.86
CA SER A 106 -6.17 -3.24 -4.11
C SER A 106 -7.29 -2.23 -3.82
N GLY A 107 -8.18 -2.53 -2.87
CA GLY A 107 -9.25 -1.61 -2.47
C GLY A 107 -8.73 -0.31 -1.84
N LEU A 108 -7.68 -0.40 -1.02
CA LEU A 108 -7.02 0.78 -0.46
C LEU A 108 -6.37 1.64 -1.55
N ARG A 109 -5.69 1.03 -2.53
CA ARG A 109 -5.15 1.72 -3.70
C ARG A 109 -6.23 2.51 -4.43
N ASP A 110 -7.36 1.88 -4.72
CA ASP A 110 -8.44 2.50 -5.50
C ASP A 110 -9.10 3.64 -4.73
N THR A 111 -9.34 3.43 -3.43
CA THR A 111 -9.85 4.47 -2.52
C THR A 111 -8.90 5.67 -2.45
N TRP A 112 -7.59 5.41 -2.39
CA TRP A 112 -6.57 6.46 -2.36
C TRP A 112 -6.53 7.29 -3.65
N PHE A 113 -6.56 6.63 -4.82
CA PHE A 113 -6.59 7.35 -6.10
C PHE A 113 -7.87 8.17 -6.29
N GLU A 114 -9.01 7.67 -5.83
CA GLU A 114 -10.26 8.42 -5.85
C GLU A 114 -10.19 9.65 -4.92
N ALA A 115 -9.57 9.52 -3.74
CA ALA A 115 -9.32 10.65 -2.84
C ALA A 115 -8.43 11.72 -3.48
N ILE A 116 -7.33 11.33 -4.14
CA ILE A 116 -6.46 12.27 -4.89
C ILE A 116 -7.27 12.99 -5.98
N LYS A 117 -8.07 12.24 -6.76
CA LYS A 117 -8.88 12.82 -7.84
C LYS A 117 -9.88 13.85 -7.32
N ARG A 118 -10.52 13.57 -6.18
CA ARG A 118 -11.44 14.52 -5.51
C ARG A 118 -10.69 15.75 -5.00
N SER A 119 -9.51 15.58 -4.40
CA SER A 119 -8.68 16.68 -3.93
C SER A 119 -8.27 17.62 -5.07
N ARG A 120 -7.84 17.08 -6.21
CA ARG A 120 -7.46 17.89 -7.40
C ARG A 120 -8.64 18.69 -7.95
N LYS A 121 -9.84 18.10 -8.00
CA LYS A 121 -11.07 18.80 -8.43
C LYS A 121 -11.42 19.97 -7.50
N MET A 122 -11.27 19.79 -6.19
CA MET A 122 -11.61 20.84 -5.21
C MET A 122 -10.65 22.03 -5.24
N GLN A 123 -9.42 21.84 -5.74
CA GLN A 123 -8.42 22.90 -5.92
C GLN A 123 -8.54 23.65 -7.25
N SER A 124 -9.30 23.11 -8.21
CA SER A 124 -9.50 23.70 -9.54
C SER A 124 -10.76 24.59 -9.63
N ASN A 125 -11.48 24.74 -8.52
CA ASN A 125 -12.64 25.64 -8.33
C ASN A 125 -12.26 26.75 -7.36
#